data_AF-A0A9E4PU75-F1
#
_entry.id   AF-A0A9E4PU75-F1
#
_cell.length_a   1.000
_cell.length_b   1.000
_cell.length_c   1.000
_cell.angle_alpha   90.00
_cell.angle_beta   90.00
_cell.angle_gamma   90.00
#
_symmetry.space_group_name_H-M   'P 1'
#
loop_
_entity.id
_entity.type
_entity.pdbx_description
1 polymer ?
#
loop_
_entity_poly.entity_id
_entity_poly.type
_entity_poly.pdbx_seq_one_letter_code
_entity_poly.pdbx_strand_id
1 'polypeptide(L)'
;MGDYKAIIFDMDGVLVDSEPLFLKAINSLVIQENAEPISEDENRDHLIGTTIEETWRRLKQLRGLPLSIPEYIQRYEVVVEQVLKQELAAQPGVVALIE
;
A
#
# COMPACT_ATOMS: atom_id res chain seq x y z
N MET A 1 28.72 -20.04 -3.34
CA MET A 1 27.65 -19.40 -4.14
C MET A 1 27.05 -20.47 -5.03
N GLY A 2 25.73 -20.58 -5.14
CA GLY A 2 25.09 -21.57 -6.03
C GLY A 2 25.26 -21.20 -7.50
N ASP A 3 25.41 -22.20 -8.38
CA ASP A 3 25.39 -22.02 -9.84
C ASP A 3 23.93 -21.87 -10.32
N TYR A 4 23.35 -20.70 -10.06
CA TYR A 4 21.97 -20.38 -10.45
C TYR A 4 21.92 -19.98 -11.92
N LYS A 5 20.96 -20.54 -12.67
CA LYS A 5 20.73 -20.20 -14.09
C LYS A 5 19.69 -19.10 -14.30
N ALA A 6 18.92 -18.78 -13.27
CA ALA A 6 17.89 -17.75 -13.29
C ALA A 6 17.62 -17.21 -11.88
N ILE A 7 17.10 -15.99 -11.80
CA ILE A 7 16.65 -15.33 -10.58
C ILE A 7 15.24 -14.78 -10.84
N ILE A 8 14.32 -14.97 -9.90
CA ILE A 8 12.96 -14.43 -9.95
C ILE A 8 12.87 -13.36 -8.88
N PHE A 9 12.46 -12.15 -9.27
CA PHE A 9 12.21 -11.05 -8.37
C PHE A 9 10.71 -10.87 -8.19
N ASP A 10 10.27 -10.72 -6.96
CA ASP A 10 8.98 -10.10 -6.69
C ASP A 10 9.03 -8.61 -7.05
N MET A 11 7.90 -7.96 -7.24
CA MET A 11 7.86 -6.55 -7.62
C MET A 11 7.76 -5.64 -6.39
N ASP A 12 6.68 -5.79 -5.63
CA ASP A 12 6.38 -4.98 -4.45
C ASP A 12 7.32 -5.34 -3.29
N GLY A 13 7.89 -4.33 -2.64
CA GLY A 13 8.85 -4.50 -1.55
C GLY A 13 10.25 -4.97 -1.98
N VAL A 14 10.45 -5.32 -3.25
CA VAL A 14 11.74 -5.78 -3.80
C VAL A 14 12.26 -4.85 -4.91
N LEU A 15 11.52 -4.71 -6.01
CA LEU A 15 11.92 -3.83 -7.12
C LEU A 15 11.49 -2.38 -6.87
N VAL A 16 10.36 -2.21 -6.20
CA VAL A 16 9.79 -0.91 -5.81
C VAL A 16 9.38 -0.95 -4.34
N ASP A 17 9.39 0.21 -3.69
CA ASP A 17 8.86 0.35 -2.33
C ASP A 17 7.44 0.95 -2.40
N SER A 18 6.45 0.07 -2.51
CA SER A 18 5.04 0.44 -2.70
C SER A 18 4.26 0.58 -1.39
N GLU A 19 4.77 0.05 -0.27
CA GLU A 19 4.06 0.08 1.02
C GLU A 19 3.77 1.50 1.54
N PRO A 20 4.73 2.45 1.53
CA PRO A 20 4.46 3.82 1.97
C PRO A 20 3.41 4.51 1.10
N LEU A 21 3.37 4.16 -0.19
CA LEU A 21 2.43 4.72 -1.16
C LEU A 21 1.01 4.19 -0.94
N PHE A 22 0.87 2.90 -0.61
CA PHE A 22 -0.41 2.31 -0.21
C PHE A 22 -0.94 2.94 1.07
N LEU A 23 -0.10 3.09 2.09
CA LEU A 23 -0.48 3.76 3.34
C LEU A 23 -0.88 5.22 3.10
N LYS A 24 -0.16 5.93 2.23
CA LYS A 24 -0.51 7.30 1.83
C LYS A 24 -1.90 7.39 1.19
N ALA A 25 -2.22 6.45 0.29
CA ALA A 25 -3.54 6.39 -0.34
C ALA A 25 -4.65 6.12 0.69
N ILE A 26 -4.46 5.17 1.60
CA ILE A 26 -5.41 4.91 2.70
C ILE A 26 -5.60 6.17 3.56
N ASN A 27 -4.50 6.78 4.02
CA ASN A 27 -4.53 7.95 4.88
C ASN A 27 -5.23 9.14 4.21
N SER A 28 -5.06 9.32 2.91
CA SER A 28 -5.76 10.39 2.18
C SER A 28 -7.29 10.24 2.26
N LEU A 29 -7.81 9.01 2.18
CA LEU A 29 -9.23 8.73 2.28
C LEU A 29 -9.73 8.83 3.71
N VAL A 30 -8.97 8.35 4.69
CA VAL A 30 -9.32 8.44 6.12
C VAL A 30 -9.39 9.90 6.57
N ILE A 31 -8.46 10.75 6.12
CA ILE A 31 -8.46 12.18 6.42
C ILE A 31 -9.66 12.89 5.78
N GLN A 32 -10.07 12.49 4.56
CA GLN A 32 -11.28 13.04 3.92
C GLN A 32 -12.56 12.77 4.73
N GLU A 33 -12.59 11.69 5.50
CA GLU A 33 -13.68 11.35 6.41
C GLU A 33 -13.55 12.01 7.80
N ASN A 34 -12.59 12.91 7.98
CA ASN A 34 -12.24 13.55 9.27
C ASN A 34 -11.83 12.56 10.37
N ALA A 35 -11.29 11.40 9.99
CA ALA A 35 -10.75 10.41 10.91
C ALA A 35 -9.23 10.55 11.08
N GLU A 36 -8.71 10.06 12.21
CA GLU A 36 -7.27 10.09 12.50
C GLU A 36 -6.49 9.17 11.56
N PRO A 37 -5.40 9.67 10.92
CA PRO A 37 -4.58 8.86 10.02
C PRO A 37 -3.92 7.70 10.75
N ILE A 38 -3.62 6.65 10.00
CA ILE A 38 -2.89 5.48 10.43
C ILE A 38 -1.40 5.82 10.50
N SER A 39 -0.77 5.48 11.63
CA SER A 39 0.68 5.60 11.79
C SER A 39 1.42 4.43 11.12
N GLU A 40 2.70 4.60 10.84
CA GLU A 40 3.53 3.51 10.29
C GLU A 40 3.55 2.26 11.18
N ASP A 41 3.54 2.44 12.51
CA ASP A 41 3.53 1.33 13.46
C ASP A 41 2.17 0.62 13.46
N GLU A 42 1.05 1.37 13.41
CA GLU A 42 -0.29 0.77 13.30
C GLU A 42 -0.45 0.03 11.96
N ASN A 43 0.09 0.57 10.87
CA ASN A 43 0.10 -0.09 9.57
C ASN A 43 0.84 -1.43 9.67
N ARG A 44 2.05 -1.42 10.24
CA ARG A 44 2.90 -2.62 10.39
C ARG A 44 2.26 -3.71 11.25
N ASP A 45 1.67 -3.33 12.37
CA ASP A 45 1.16 -4.28 13.35
C ASP A 45 -0.22 -4.85 12.98
N HIS A 46 -1.01 -4.12 12.19
CA HIS A 46 -2.42 -4.42 12.00
C HIS A 46 -2.92 -4.48 10.56
N LEU A 47 -2.23 -3.88 9.59
CA LEU A 47 -2.73 -3.76 8.23
C LEU A 47 -1.87 -4.48 7.19
N ILE A 48 -0.54 -4.47 7.34
CA ILE A 48 0.38 -5.17 6.44
C ILE A 48 0.07 -6.67 6.40
N GLY A 49 0.05 -7.23 5.18
CA GLY A 49 -0.24 -8.64 4.93
C GLY A 49 -1.73 -9.01 4.97
N THR A 50 -2.64 -8.05 5.16
CA THR A 50 -4.09 -8.29 5.07
C THR A 50 -4.62 -8.03 3.66
N THR A 51 -5.80 -8.56 3.35
CA THR A 51 -6.50 -8.20 2.11
C THR A 51 -7.05 -6.78 2.21
N ILE A 52 -7.22 -6.10 1.07
CA ILE A 52 -7.77 -4.74 1.05
C ILE A 52 -9.16 -4.66 1.69
N GLU A 53 -9.99 -5.70 1.52
CA GLU A 53 -11.31 -5.78 2.14
C GLU A 53 -11.21 -5.86 3.68
N GLU A 54 -10.27 -6.67 4.19
CA GLU A 54 -10.03 -6.79 5.63
C GLU A 54 -9.44 -5.50 6.22
N THR A 55 -8.52 -4.84 5.50
CA THR A 55 -8.00 -3.51 5.86
C THR A 55 -9.16 -2.51 6.04
N TRP A 56 -10.02 -2.36 5.04
CA TRP A 56 -11.15 -1.42 5.13
C TRP A 56 -12.19 -1.81 6.18
N ARG A 57 -12.40 -3.12 6.39
CA ARG A 57 -13.27 -3.61 7.47
C ARG A 57 -12.74 -3.18 8.85
N ARG A 58 -11.44 -3.34 9.10
CA ARG A 58 -10.79 -2.91 10.35
C ARG A 58 -10.83 -1.41 10.51
N LEU A 59 -10.47 -0.65 9.48
CA LEU A 59 -10.48 0.82 9.53
C LEU A 59 -11.89 1.36 9.81
N LYS A 60 -12.92 0.78 9.18
CA LYS A 60 -14.31 1.13 9.46
C LYS A 60 -14.70 0.88 10.92
N GLN A 61 -14.27 -0.24 11.50
CA GLN A 61 -14.51 -0.56 12.91
C GLN A 61 -13.74 0.35 13.87
N LEU A 62 -12.46 0.60 13.60
CA LEU A 62 -11.57 1.37 14.46
C LEU A 62 -11.84 2.88 14.41
N ARG A 63 -12.26 3.41 13.27
CA ARG A 63 -12.42 4.85 13.02
C ARG A 63 -13.86 5.30 12.75
N GLY A 64 -14.83 4.37 12.74
CA GLY A 64 -16.24 4.71 12.55
C GLY A 64 -16.56 5.28 11.15
N LEU A 65 -15.85 4.80 10.12
CA LEU A 65 -15.96 5.34 8.76
C LEU A 65 -17.38 5.16 8.17
N PRO A 66 -17.96 6.17 7.51
CA PRO A 66 -19.38 6.15 7.13
C PRO A 66 -19.70 5.25 5.93
N LEU A 67 -18.83 5.17 4.92
CA LEU A 67 -19.14 4.49 3.65
C LEU A 67 -19.09 2.97 3.77
N SER A 68 -19.69 2.27 2.81
CA SER A 68 -19.57 0.82 2.70
C SER A 68 -18.15 0.40 2.27
N ILE A 69 -17.78 -0.85 2.57
CA ILE A 69 -16.47 -1.40 2.18
C ILE A 69 -16.26 -1.34 0.65
N PRO A 70 -17.24 -1.71 -0.21
CA PRO A 70 -17.08 -1.59 -1.66
C PRO A 70 -16.81 -0.16 -2.14
N GLU A 71 -17.46 0.85 -1.53
CA GLU A 71 -17.22 2.26 -1.87
C GLU A 71 -15.79 2.70 -1.51
N TYR A 72 -15.26 2.25 -0.37
CA TYR A 72 -13.87 2.53 -0.01
C TYR A 72 -12.88 1.84 -0.94
N ILE A 73 -13.12 0.59 -1.33
CA ILE A 73 -12.25 -0.13 -2.28
C ILE A 73 -12.23 0.61 -3.62
N GLN A 74 -13.38 1.00 -4.16
CA GLN A 74 -13.45 1.71 -5.43
C GLN A 74 -12.72 3.06 -5.38
N ARG A 75 -12.88 3.82 -4.29
CA ARG A 75 -12.15 5.09 -4.11
C ARG A 75 -10.66 4.87 -3.94
N TYR A 76 -10.28 3.84 -3.20
CA TYR A 76 -8.89 3.46 -2.97
C TYR A 76 -8.17 3.11 -4.27
N GLU A 77 -8.79 2.33 -5.15
CA GLU A 77 -8.23 1.98 -6.47
C GLU A 77 -7.89 3.21 -7.31
N VAL A 78 -8.75 4.22 -7.31
CA VAL A 78 -8.49 5.47 -8.04
C VAL A 78 -7.32 6.26 -7.43
N VAL A 79 -7.30 6.37 -6.10
CA VAL A 79 -6.27 7.15 -5.41
C VAL A 79 -4.92 6.45 -5.50
N VAL A 80 -4.86 5.13 -5.30
CA VAL A 80 -3.61 4.37 -5.36
C VAL A 80 -2.99 4.45 -6.75
N GLU A 81 -3.80 4.34 -7.81
CA GLU A 81 -3.31 4.51 -9.19
C GLU A 81 -2.66 5.88 -9.39
N GLN A 82 -3.28 6.94 -8.86
CA GLN A 82 -2.74 8.29 -8.95
C GLN A 82 -1.43 8.45 -8.19
N VAL A 83 -1.35 7.94 -6.95
CA VAL A 83 -0.15 8.00 -6.13
C VAL A 83 0.99 7.22 -6.80
N LEU A 84 0.73 6.00 -7.27
CA LEU A 84 1.74 5.18 -7.94
C LEU A 84 2.25 5.85 -9.22
N LYS A 85 1.38 6.44 -10.05
CA LYS A 85 1.81 7.15 -11.26
C LYS A 85 2.70 8.37 -10.98
N GLN A 86 2.54 8.99 -9.82
CA GLN A 86 3.25 10.23 -9.47
C GLN A 86 4.57 9.97 -8.74
N GLU A 87 4.61 8.94 -7.89
CA GLU A 87 5.66 8.78 -6.87
C GLU A 87 6.41 7.46 -6.95
N LEU A 88 5.91 6.46 -7.69
CA LEU A 88 6.57 5.16 -7.75
C LEU A 88 7.95 5.26 -8.42
N ALA A 89 8.96 4.75 -7.73
CA ALA A 89 10.33 4.72 -8.21
C ALA A 89 10.96 3.34 -7.92
N ALA A 90 11.91 2.94 -8.77
CA ALA A 90 12.71 1.75 -8.53
C ALA A 90 13.56 1.94 -7.26
N GLN A 91 13.70 0.87 -6.46
CA GLN A 91 14.57 0.92 -5.29
C GLN A 91 16.04 1.15 -5.69
N PRO A 92 16.85 1.74 -4.80
CA PRO A 92 18.27 1.97 -5.06
C PRO A 92 18.98 0.69 -5.52
N GLY A 93 19.64 0.75 -6.68
CA GLY A 93 20.41 -0.37 -7.23
C GLY A 93 19.61 -1.37 -8.08
N VAL A 94 18.27 -1.30 -8.10
CA VAL A 94 17.43 -2.22 -8.90
C VAL A 94 17.71 -2.09 -10.40
N VAL A 95 17.83 -0.87 -10.91
CA VAL A 95 18.13 -0.63 -12.33
C VAL A 95 19.50 -1.24 -12.68
N ALA A 96 20.52 -0.97 -11.86
CA ALA A 96 21.87 -1.50 -12.07
C ALA A 96 21.98 -3.03 -11.89
N LEU A 97 21.03 -3.65 -11.18
CA LEU A 97 20.98 -5.11 -10.99
C LEU A 97 20.41 -5.83 -12.22
N ILE A 98 19.52 -5.16 -12.97
CA ILE A 98 18.78 -5.74 -14.09
C ILE A 98 19.43 -5.40 -15.45
N GLU A 99 20.15 -4.28 -15.54
CA GLU A 99 20.98 -3.89 -16.69
C GLU A 99 22.23 -4.77 -16.87
#